data_AF-A0A925FTJ4-F1
#
_entry.id   AF-A0A925FTJ4-F1
#
_cell.length_a   1.000
_cell.length_b   1.000
_cell.length_c   1.000
_cell.angle_alpha   90.00
_cell.angle_beta   90.00
_cell.angle_gamma   90.00
#
_symmetry.space_group_name_H-M   'P 1'
#
loop_
_entity.id
_entity.type
_entity.pdbx_description
1 polymer ?
#
loop_
_entity_poly.entity_id
_entity_poly.type
_entity_poly.pdbx_seq_one_letter_code
_entity_poly.pdbx_strand_id
1 'polypeptide(L)'
;ARSHKSNRIHGDRSQSQREAALRSFKTGKTRVLVATDVAARGIDIDSVSHVINYDIPEAPEDYVHRIGRTGRAGNKGRAITLFTTAEEHSMRAIEKLTGQPVERVLLPDFGGTLHAPRAPIGKASPAKKSFRSFRPRRGR
;
A
#
# COMPACT_ATOMS: atom_id res chain seq x y z
N ALA A 1 -8.05 16.98 20.21
CA ALA A 1 -7.47 15.71 19.73
C ALA A 1 -8.26 14.54 20.31
N ARG A 2 -8.77 13.61 19.49
CA ARG A 2 -9.47 12.42 20.00
C ARG A 2 -8.46 11.51 20.72
N SER A 3 -8.75 11.17 21.98
CA SER A 3 -7.78 10.56 22.91
C SER A 3 -7.56 9.06 22.61
N HIS A 4 -6.66 8.75 21.67
CA HIS A 4 -6.24 7.39 21.36
C HIS A 4 -4.84 7.10 21.91
N LYS A 5 -4.71 6.05 22.74
CA LYS A 5 -3.41 5.59 23.21
C LYS A 5 -2.61 5.03 22.05
N SER A 6 -1.48 5.67 21.73
CA SER A 6 -0.55 5.29 20.67
C SER A 6 0.85 4.97 21.20
N ASN A 7 1.63 4.21 20.44
CA ASN A 7 3.05 3.94 20.68
C ASN A 7 3.80 3.85 19.34
N ARG A 8 5.13 3.77 19.36
CA ARG A 8 5.98 3.89 18.16
C ARG A 8 7.13 2.88 18.11
N ILE A 9 7.49 2.47 16.90
CA ILE A 9 8.64 1.61 16.59
C ILE A 9 9.40 2.17 15.38
N HIS A 10 10.67 2.52 15.57
CA HIS A 10 11.57 3.04 14.54
C HIS A 10 13.03 2.64 14.83
N GLY A 11 13.96 3.03 13.96
CA GLY A 11 15.39 2.72 14.04
C GLY A 11 16.04 3.05 15.38
N ASP A 12 15.75 4.23 15.91
CA ASP A 12 16.43 4.79 17.10
C ASP A 12 15.90 4.27 18.43
N ARG A 13 15.01 3.26 18.42
CA ARG A 13 14.49 2.62 19.62
C ARG A 13 15.34 1.40 19.96
N SER A 14 15.70 1.25 21.24
CA SER A 14 16.37 0.03 21.70
C SER A 14 15.46 -1.19 21.48
N GLN A 15 16.06 -2.38 21.37
CA GLN A 15 15.31 -3.63 21.22
C GLN A 15 14.28 -3.81 22.35
N SER A 16 14.67 -3.56 23.61
CA SER A 16 13.78 -3.63 24.77
C SER A 16 12.59 -2.66 24.69
N GLN A 17 12.82 -1.45 24.17
CA GLN A 17 11.77 -0.46 23.95
C GLN A 17 10.81 -0.88 22.82
N ARG A 18 11.34 -1.47 21.74
CA ARG A 18 10.54 -2.01 20.63
C ARG A 18 9.62 -3.13 21.14
N GLU A 19 10.17 -4.10 21.87
CA GLU A 19 9.39 -5.20 22.44
C GLU A 19 8.34 -4.73 23.46
N ALA A 20 8.66 -3.74 24.29
CA ALA A 20 7.70 -3.15 25.22
C ALA A 20 6.53 -2.48 24.48
N ALA A 21 6.80 -1.79 23.37
CA ALA A 21 5.78 -1.21 22.51
C ALA A 21 4.90 -2.29 21.87
N LEU A 22 5.50 -3.36 21.35
CA LEU A 22 4.80 -4.51 20.79
C LEU A 22 3.90 -5.19 21.83
N ARG A 23 4.42 -5.46 23.03
CA ARG A 23 3.63 -6.05 24.12
C ARG A 23 2.45 -5.16 24.51
N SER A 24 2.66 -3.85 24.61
CA SER A 24 1.59 -2.89 24.91
C SER A 24 0.51 -2.86 23.82
N PHE A 25 0.90 -3.04 22.56
CA PHE A 25 -0.03 -3.09 21.43
C PHE A 25 -0.80 -4.42 21.40
N LYS A 26 -0.10 -5.56 21.50
CA LYS A 26 -0.71 -6.91 21.50
C LYS A 26 -1.69 -7.12 22.66
N THR A 27 -1.43 -6.51 23.82
CA THR A 27 -2.31 -6.56 25.00
C THR A 27 -3.48 -5.56 24.95
N GLY A 28 -3.56 -4.72 23.91
CA GLY A 28 -4.61 -3.70 23.77
C GLY A 28 -4.44 -2.47 24.67
N LYS A 29 -3.40 -2.42 25.52
CA LYS A 29 -3.07 -1.25 26.35
C LYS A 29 -2.80 -0.01 25.49
N THR A 30 -2.21 -0.22 24.32
CA THR A 30 -2.10 0.75 23.25
C THR A 30 -2.93 0.27 22.06
N ARG A 31 -3.78 1.14 21.49
CA ARG A 31 -4.65 0.79 20.36
C ARG A 31 -4.05 1.13 19.00
N VAL A 32 -3.04 1.99 18.96
CA VAL A 32 -2.39 2.45 17.73
C VAL A 32 -0.89 2.25 17.84
N LEU A 33 -0.29 1.60 16.84
CA LEU A 33 1.16 1.47 16.73
C LEU A 33 1.62 2.14 15.45
N VAL A 34 2.53 3.10 15.57
CA VAL A 34 3.14 3.81 14.43
C VAL A 34 4.52 3.21 14.17
N ALA A 35 4.82 2.87 12.92
CA ALA A 35 6.09 2.25 12.57
C ALA A 35 6.65 2.73 11.24
N THR A 36 7.98 2.68 11.10
CA THR A 36 8.69 2.79 9.82
C THR A 36 9.12 1.40 9.33
N ASP A 37 9.25 1.21 8.01
CA ASP A 37 9.48 -0.10 7.40
C ASP A 37 10.75 -0.79 7.92
N VAL A 38 11.84 -0.03 8.08
CA VAL A 38 13.14 -0.54 8.57
C VAL A 38 13.02 -1.16 9.95
N ALA A 39 12.16 -0.61 10.80
CA ALA A 39 11.97 -1.11 12.15
C ALA A 39 10.89 -2.18 12.24
N ALA A 40 10.01 -2.29 11.24
CA ALA A 40 8.93 -3.28 11.19
C ALA A 40 9.34 -4.61 10.54
N ARG A 41 10.42 -4.64 9.75
CA ARG A 41 10.98 -5.89 9.20
C ARG A 41 11.48 -6.79 10.35
N GLY A 42 11.01 -8.03 10.41
CA GLY A 42 11.31 -8.98 11.49
C GLY A 42 10.40 -8.85 12.71
N ILE A 43 9.44 -7.92 12.71
CA ILE A 43 8.40 -7.85 13.74
C ILE A 43 7.19 -8.67 13.31
N ASP A 44 6.89 -9.69 14.09
CA ASP A 44 5.66 -10.47 13.96
C ASP A 44 4.50 -9.76 14.67
N ILE A 45 3.85 -8.85 13.93
CA ILE A 45 2.52 -8.33 14.24
C ILE A 45 1.57 -8.83 13.16
N ASP A 46 0.85 -9.88 13.50
CA ASP A 46 -0.19 -10.43 12.66
C ASP A 46 -1.57 -10.14 13.25
N SER A 47 -2.60 -10.19 12.41
CA SER A 47 -4.01 -10.08 12.77
C SER A 47 -4.45 -8.71 13.32
N VAL A 48 -3.91 -7.61 12.79
CA VAL A 48 -4.47 -6.28 13.06
C VAL A 48 -5.75 -6.06 12.26
N SER A 49 -6.72 -5.33 12.81
CA SER A 49 -7.98 -5.04 12.11
C SER A 49 -7.81 -3.99 11.00
N HIS A 50 -6.85 -3.07 11.18
CA HIS A 50 -6.60 -1.97 10.26
C HIS A 50 -5.10 -1.78 10.04
N VAL A 51 -4.72 -1.54 8.79
CA VAL A 51 -3.41 -1.02 8.39
C VAL A 51 -3.63 0.33 7.73
N ILE A 52 -2.90 1.35 8.18
CA ILE A 52 -2.95 2.68 7.60
C ILE A 52 -1.56 3.01 7.05
N ASN A 53 -1.44 3.08 5.73
CA ASN A 53 -0.26 3.64 5.08
C ASN A 53 -0.38 5.16 5.14
N TYR A 54 0.35 5.79 6.06
CA TYR A 54 0.36 7.24 6.19
C TYR A 54 1.03 7.90 4.98
N ASP A 55 2.17 7.34 4.55
CA ASP A 55 2.85 7.69 3.32
C ASP A 55 2.79 6.52 2.34
N ILE A 56 2.72 6.83 1.04
CA ILE A 56 2.81 5.82 0.01
C ILE A 56 4.18 5.14 0.06
N PRO A 57 4.27 3.80 0.00
CA PRO A 57 5.57 3.15 -0.07
C PRO A 57 6.23 3.46 -1.42
N GLU A 58 7.55 3.66 -1.41
CA GLU A 58 8.35 3.90 -2.61
C GLU A 58 8.34 2.69 -3.55
N ALA A 59 8.38 1.49 -2.98
CA ALA A 59 8.29 0.22 -3.70
C ALA A 59 6.88 -0.40 -3.57
N PRO A 60 6.24 -0.81 -4.67
CA PRO A 60 4.94 -1.48 -4.64
C PRO A 60 4.93 -2.78 -3.80
N GLU A 61 6.04 -3.49 -3.73
CA GLU A 61 6.18 -4.72 -2.93
C GLU A 61 6.03 -4.44 -1.43
N ASP A 62 6.54 -3.29 -0.97
CA ASP A 62 6.41 -2.88 0.43
C ASP A 62 4.95 -2.58 0.78
N TYR A 63 4.12 -2.13 -0.16
CA TYR A 63 2.67 -2.04 0.05
C TYR A 63 2.08 -3.39 0.43
N VAL A 64 2.39 -4.45 -0.33
CA VAL A 64 1.89 -5.81 -0.07
C VAL A 64 2.36 -6.31 1.29
N HIS A 65 3.62 -6.08 1.65
CA HIS A 65 4.17 -6.45 2.96
C HIS A 65 3.49 -5.71 4.13
N ARG A 66 3.16 -4.42 3.96
CA ARG A 66 2.46 -3.61 4.96
C ARG A 66 1.02 -4.08 5.14
N ILE A 67 0.26 -4.21 4.06
CA ILE A 67 -1.16 -4.63 4.16
C ILE A 67 -1.31 -6.10 4.58
N GLY A 68 -0.27 -6.92 4.37
CA GLY A 68 -0.22 -8.31 4.80
C GLY A 68 -0.31 -8.52 6.32
N ARG A 69 -0.34 -7.44 7.13
CA ARG A 69 -0.54 -7.47 8.58
C ARG A 69 -2.03 -7.58 8.99
N THR A 70 -2.95 -7.28 8.07
CA THR A 70 -4.39 -7.41 8.29
C THR A 70 -4.98 -8.56 7.46
N GLY A 71 -6.22 -8.96 7.75
CA GLY A 71 -6.97 -9.90 6.91
C GLY A 71 -6.47 -11.36 6.88
N ARG A 72 -5.70 -11.80 7.89
CA ARG A 72 -5.17 -13.17 7.98
C ARG A 72 -6.16 -14.14 8.65
N ALA A 73 -5.99 -15.44 8.36
CA ALA A 73 -6.74 -16.55 8.98
C ALA A 73 -8.27 -16.41 8.86
N GLY A 74 -8.76 -15.94 7.71
CA GLY A 74 -10.20 -15.77 7.45
C GLY A 74 -10.82 -14.54 8.12
N ASN A 75 -10.05 -13.76 8.89
CA ASN A 75 -10.52 -12.51 9.47
C ASN A 75 -10.66 -11.42 8.41
N LYS A 76 -11.64 -10.53 8.60
CA LYS A 76 -11.75 -9.31 7.80
C LYS A 76 -10.72 -8.29 8.26
N GLY A 77 -10.12 -7.60 7.29
CA GLY A 77 -9.13 -6.56 7.50
C GLY A 77 -9.35 -5.37 6.58
N ARG A 78 -8.90 -4.18 6.98
CA ARG A 78 -8.94 -2.99 6.12
C ARG A 78 -7.55 -2.38 5.99
N ALA A 79 -7.14 -2.15 4.75
CA ALA A 79 -5.99 -1.32 4.44
C ALA A 79 -6.46 0.02 3.90
N ILE A 80 -5.94 1.12 4.45
CA ILE A 80 -6.22 2.49 4.01
C ILE A 80 -4.89 3.14 3.69
N THR A 81 -4.80 3.77 2.53
CA THR A 81 -3.61 4.53 2.13
C THR A 81 -3.98 5.98 1.95
N LEU A 82 -3.24 6.86 2.61
CA LEU A 82 -3.27 8.28 2.33
C LEU A 82 -2.27 8.55 1.21
N PHE A 83 -2.68 9.30 0.21
CA PHE A 83 -1.79 9.71 -0.88
C PHE A 83 -2.29 11.02 -1.46
N THR A 84 -1.37 11.74 -2.10
CA THR A 84 -1.56 13.02 -2.76
C THR A 84 -1.58 12.85 -4.27
N THR A 85 -1.99 13.89 -5.00
CA THR A 85 -1.97 13.88 -6.46
C THR A 85 -0.56 13.68 -7.05
N ALA A 86 0.49 14.11 -6.34
CA ALA A 86 1.88 13.90 -6.75
C ALA A 86 2.30 12.42 -6.72
N GLU A 87 1.63 11.61 -5.91
CA GLU A 87 1.95 10.20 -5.67
C GLU A 87 1.14 9.23 -6.54
N GLU A 88 0.34 9.76 -7.47
CA GLU A 88 -0.52 8.98 -8.38
C GLU A 88 0.27 7.95 -9.20
N HIS A 89 1.54 8.23 -9.53
CA HIS A 89 2.40 7.27 -10.22
C HIS A 89 2.70 6.04 -9.36
N SER A 90 3.05 6.26 -8.09
CA SER A 90 3.31 5.18 -7.13
C SER A 90 2.04 4.39 -6.84
N MET A 91 0.87 5.04 -6.73
CA MET A 91 -0.42 4.33 -6.59
C MET A 91 -0.71 3.44 -7.79
N ARG A 92 -0.42 3.89 -9.02
CA ARG A 92 -0.59 3.07 -10.23
C ARG A 92 0.30 1.83 -10.22
N ALA A 93 1.53 1.96 -9.73
CA ALA A 93 2.45 0.85 -9.63
C ALA A 93 1.91 -0.21 -8.64
N ILE A 94 1.33 0.24 -7.51
CA ILE A 94 0.64 -0.62 -6.55
C ILE A 94 -0.59 -1.31 -7.15
N GLU A 95 -1.48 -0.58 -7.83
CA GLU A 95 -2.67 -1.14 -8.48
C GLU A 95 -2.28 -2.17 -9.56
N LYS A 96 -1.20 -1.90 -10.30
CA LYS A 96 -0.66 -2.83 -11.29
C LYS A 96 -0.12 -4.10 -10.64
N LEU A 97 0.64 -3.99 -9.55
CA LEU A 97 1.19 -5.14 -8.83
C LEU A 97 0.08 -5.99 -8.20
N THR A 98 -0.92 -5.34 -7.58
CA THR A 98 -2.04 -6.00 -6.92
C THR A 98 -3.11 -6.51 -7.90
N GLY A 99 -3.06 -6.07 -9.16
CA GLY A 99 -3.96 -6.49 -10.22
C GLY A 99 -5.37 -5.92 -10.13
N GLN A 100 -5.62 -4.95 -9.23
CA GLN A 100 -6.93 -4.36 -9.02
C GLN A 100 -6.83 -2.87 -8.68
N PRO A 101 -7.78 -2.04 -9.16
CA PRO A 101 -7.85 -0.64 -8.75
C PRO A 101 -8.21 -0.53 -7.27
N VAL A 102 -7.64 0.46 -6.60
CA VAL A 102 -8.00 0.81 -5.21
C VAL A 102 -9.08 1.88 -5.25
N GLU A 103 -10.12 1.70 -4.43
CA GLU A 103 -11.18 2.69 -4.26
C GLU A 103 -10.60 4.02 -3.75
N ARG A 104 -10.86 5.11 -4.48
CA ARG A 104 -10.45 6.46 -4.11
C ARG A 104 -11.61 7.15 -3.40
N VAL A 105 -11.42 7.53 -2.14
CA VAL A 105 -12.43 8.20 -1.31
C VAL A 105 -11.92 9.58 -0.91
N LEU A 106 -12.71 10.63 -1.18
CA LEU A 106 -12.49 11.95 -0.56
C LEU A 106 -13.35 12.06 0.70
N LEU A 107 -12.75 12.58 1.76
CA LEU A 107 -13.48 12.92 2.97
C LEU A 107 -13.91 14.39 2.88
N PRO A 108 -15.20 14.71 3.10
CA PRO A 108 -15.76 16.06 2.92
C PRO A 108 -14.96 17.17 3.62
N ASP A 109 -14.40 16.88 4.81
CA ASP A 109 -13.72 17.88 5.65
C ASP A 109 -12.19 17.89 5.52
N PHE A 110 -11.61 17.05 4.65
CA PHE A 110 -10.14 16.90 4.52
C PHE A 110 -9.58 17.49 3.22
N GLY A 111 -10.44 18.07 2.36
CA GLY A 111 -10.02 18.62 1.07
C GLY A 111 -9.55 17.56 0.06
N GLY A 112 -9.00 18.03 -1.06
CA GLY A 112 -8.51 17.19 -2.17
C GLY A 112 -9.39 17.24 -3.42
N THR A 113 -8.84 16.80 -4.55
CA THR A 113 -9.54 16.72 -5.83
C THR A 113 -9.65 15.27 -6.29
N LEU A 114 -10.86 14.78 -6.55
CA LEU A 114 -11.03 13.47 -7.19
C LEU A 114 -10.45 13.57 -8.59
N HIS A 115 -9.37 12.83 -8.85
CA HIS A 115 -9.15 12.37 -10.21
C HIS A 115 -10.17 11.26 -10.47
N ALA A 116 -10.94 11.42 -11.55
CA ALA A 116 -12.01 10.48 -11.90
C ALA A 116 -11.46 9.05 -11.86
N PRO A 117 -12.20 8.09 -11.25
CA PRO A 117 -11.78 6.69 -11.26
C PRO A 117 -11.60 6.27 -12.71
N ARG A 118 -10.35 6.00 -13.09
CA ARG A 118 -10.05 5.53 -14.44
C ARG A 118 -10.54 4.09 -14.54
N ALA A 119 -11.10 3.76 -15.72
CA ALA A 119 -11.58 2.43 -16.05
C ALA A 119 -10.55 1.36 -15.62
N PRO A 120 -11.01 0.17 -15.19
CA PRO A 120 -10.12 -0.92 -14.81
C PRO A 120 -9.08 -1.14 -15.90
N ILE A 121 -7.86 -1.48 -15.52
CA ILE A 121 -6.79 -1.87 -16.46
C ILE A 121 -7.31 -3.12 -17.19
N GLY A 122 -7.99 -2.91 -18.31
CA GLY A 122 -8.43 -3.99 -19.17
C GLY A 122 -7.19 -4.79 -19.57
N LYS A 123 -7.31 -6.12 -19.55
CA LYS A 123 -6.27 -7.00 -20.12
C LYS A 123 -5.92 -6.44 -21.50
N ALA A 124 -4.69 -5.97 -21.66
CA ALA A 124 -4.24 -5.44 -22.94
C ALA A 124 -4.54 -6.50 -24.00
N SER A 125 -5.47 -6.21 -24.91
CA SER A 125 -5.64 -7.04 -26.09
C SER A 125 -4.31 -7.01 -26.83
N PRO A 126 -3.74 -8.17 -27.22
CA PRO A 126 -2.44 -8.19 -27.85
C PRO A 126 -2.53 -7.33 -29.11
N ALA A 127 -1.73 -6.26 -29.14
CA ALA A 127 -1.60 -5.42 -30.32
C ALA A 127 -1.24 -6.34 -31.50
N LYS A 128 -2.13 -6.41 -32.50
CA LYS A 128 -1.82 -7.10 -33.76
C LYS A 128 -0.59 -6.43 -34.35
N LYS A 129 0.59 -7.01 -34.13
CA LYS A 129 1.80 -6.64 -34.89
C LYS A 129 1.51 -6.98 -36.35
N SER A 130 1.19 -5.97 -37.16
CA SER A 130 1.21 -6.16 -38.61
C SER A 130 2.65 -6.39 -39.00
N PHE A 131 3.02 -7.64 -39.29
CA PHE A 131 4.27 -7.93 -39.98
C PHE A 131 4.19 -7.27 -41.36
N ARG A 132 4.88 -6.14 -41.55
CA ARG A 132 5.13 -5.61 -42.89
C ARG A 132 6.09 -6.59 -43.56
N SER A 133 5.56 -7.41 -44.48
CA SER A 133 6.37 -8.30 -45.30
C SER A 133 7.33 -7.46 -46.15
N PHE A 134 8.62 -7.56 -45.88
CA PHE A 134 9.67 -6.93 -46.68
C PHE A 134 9.73 -7.65 -48.04
N ARG A 135 9.29 -6.99 -49.12
CA ARG A 135 9.46 -7.50 -50.49
C ARG A 135 10.76 -6.91 -51.07
N PRO A 136 11.75 -7.73 -51.45
CA PRO A 136 12.92 -7.21 -52.14
C PRO A 136 12.52 -6.82 -53.58
N ARG A 137 12.90 -5.60 -54.00
CA ARG A 137 12.77 -5.16 -55.39
C ARG A 137 13.83 -5.89 -56.22
N ARG A 138 13.41 -6.76 -57.15
CA ARG A 138 14.30 -7.27 -58.20
C ARG A 138 14.65 -6.11 -59.14
N GLY A 139 15.94 -5.82 -59.27
CA GLY A 139 16.49 -4.92 -60.28
C GLY A 139 16.38 -5.54 -61.67
N ARG A 140 16.20 -4.66 -62.66
CA ARG A 140 16.34 -4.96 -64.10
C ARG A 140 17.81 -5.03 -64.46
#